data_AF-A0A4Q5QJS0-F1
#
_entry.id   AF-A0A4Q5QJS0-F1
#
_cell.length_a   1.000
_cell.length_b   1.000
_cell.length_c   1.000
_cell.angle_alpha   90.00
_cell.angle_beta   90.00
_cell.angle_gamma   90.00
#
_symmetry.space_group_name_H-M   'P 1'
#
loop_
_entity.id
_entity.type
_entity.pdbx_description
1 polymer ?
#
loop_
_entity_poly.entity_id
_entity_poly.type
_entity_poly.pdbx_seq_one_letter_code
_entity_poly.pdbx_strand_id
1 'polypeptide(L)'
;MKNIASILLLCLFFWQVSAQNQNPDAAYVKENYTKYEYQIPMRDGKKLFTSVYVPKDQSKKYPLMMDRTCYSVAPYGKDLYKTSLGPSALFLRDGYIFVYQDVRGRW
;
A
#
# COMPACT_ATOMS: atom_id res chain seq x y z
N MET A 1 23.21 -42.51 -12.23
CA MET A 1 22.88 -41.21 -12.88
C MET A 1 21.51 -40.65 -12.51
N LYS A 2 20.43 -41.45 -12.41
CA LYS A 2 19.08 -40.96 -12.04
C LYS A 2 18.98 -40.28 -10.65
N ASN A 3 19.77 -40.73 -9.68
CA ASN A 3 19.74 -40.18 -8.32
C ASN A 3 20.43 -38.81 -8.20
N ILE A 4 21.46 -38.54 -9.02
CA ILE A 4 22.19 -37.26 -9.04
C ILE A 4 21.30 -36.15 -9.61
N ALA A 5 20.56 -36.46 -10.68
CA ALA A 5 19.58 -35.53 -11.26
C ALA A 5 18.45 -35.19 -10.27
N SER A 6 18.01 -36.17 -9.48
CA SER A 6 16.97 -35.96 -8.45
C SER A 6 17.46 -35.08 -7.30
N ILE A 7 18.71 -35.22 -6.87
CA ILE A 7 19.33 -34.38 -5.83
C ILE A 7 19.53 -32.93 -6.34
N LEU A 8 19.96 -32.76 -7.59
CA LEU A 8 20.08 -31.44 -8.22
C LEU A 8 18.72 -30.73 -8.33
N LEU A 9 17.66 -31.47 -8.65
CA LEU A 9 16.30 -30.92 -8.72
C LEU A 9 15.78 -30.50 -7.34
N LEU A 10 16.11 -31.25 -6.29
CA LEU A 10 15.75 -30.92 -4.91
C LEU A 10 16.49 -29.67 -4.41
N CYS A 11 17.78 -29.53 -4.75
CA CYS A 11 18.57 -28.34 -4.42
C CYS A 11 18.05 -27.07 -5.12
N LEU A 12 17.62 -27.18 -6.38
CA LEU A 12 16.97 -26.08 -7.11
C LEU A 12 15.65 -25.65 -6.47
N PHE A 13 14.89 -26.59 -5.89
CA PHE A 13 13.65 -26.30 -5.19
C PHE A 13 13.90 -25.58 -3.85
N PHE A 14 14.96 -25.96 -3.13
CA PHE A 14 15.36 -25.29 -1.89
C PHE A 14 15.83 -23.84 -2.10
N TRP A 15 16.43 -23.53 -3.25
CA TRP A 15 16.84 -22.14 -3.58
C TRP A 15 15.65 -21.21 -3.85
N GLN A 16 14.49 -21.74 -4.25
CA GLN A 16 13.30 -20.93 -4.53
C GLN A 16 12.60 -20.44 -3.26
N VAL A 17 12.73 -21.15 -2.14
CA VAL A 17 12.02 -20.82 -0.89
C VAL A 17 12.62 -19.59 -0.20
N SER A 18 13.93 -19.38 -0.30
CA SER A 18 14.64 -18.27 0.35
C SER A 18 14.47 -16.90 -0.34
N ALA A 19 13.75 -16.82 -1.46
CA ALA A 19 13.65 -15.60 -2.28
C ALA A 19 12.43 -14.70 -1.96
N GLN A 20 11.52 -15.14 -1.09
CA GLN A 20 10.34 -14.32 -0.73
C GLN A 20 10.69 -13.30 0.37
N ASN A 21 11.34 -12.20 -0.02
CA ASN A 21 11.41 -11.01 0.82
C ASN A 21 10.01 -10.40 0.96
N GLN A 22 9.28 -10.80 2.00
CA GLN A 22 8.00 -10.22 2.39
C GLN A 22 8.29 -8.81 2.93
N ASN A 23 7.83 -7.75 2.24
CA ASN A 23 7.89 -6.41 2.80
C ASN A 23 6.94 -6.35 4.02
N PRO A 24 7.46 -6.23 5.26
CA PRO A 24 6.65 -6.34 6.47
C PRO A 24 5.61 -5.21 6.57
N ASP A 25 5.88 -4.06 5.97
CA ASP A 25 4.93 -2.94 5.97
C ASP A 25 3.79 -3.17 4.98
N ALA A 26 4.03 -3.83 3.86
CA ALA A 26 2.99 -4.13 2.88
C ALA A 26 1.92 -5.08 3.45
N ALA A 27 2.34 -6.09 4.21
CA ALA A 27 1.45 -6.96 4.95
C ALA A 27 0.68 -6.18 6.03
N TYR A 28 1.41 -5.39 6.83
CA TYR A 28 0.83 -4.60 7.91
C TYR A 28 -0.26 -3.63 7.43
N VAL A 29 -0.03 -2.94 6.30
CA VAL A 29 -1.00 -2.03 5.70
C VAL A 29 -2.31 -2.76 5.37
N LYS A 30 -2.25 -3.91 4.69
CA LYS A 30 -3.46 -4.68 4.33
C LYS A 30 -4.20 -5.22 5.55
N GLU A 31 -3.46 -5.65 6.57
CA GLU A 31 -4.02 -6.20 7.80
C GLU A 31 -4.68 -5.13 8.67
N ASN A 32 -4.09 -3.93 8.75
CA ASN A 32 -4.47 -2.92 9.74
C ASN A 32 -5.22 -1.71 9.17
N TYR A 33 -5.24 -1.53 7.85
CA TYR A 33 -5.91 -0.39 7.21
C TYR A 33 -6.98 -0.84 6.22
N THR A 34 -7.99 0.01 6.07
CA THR A 34 -8.99 -0.07 5.00
C THR A 34 -8.74 1.06 4.02
N LYS A 35 -8.63 0.72 2.72
CA LYS A 35 -8.49 1.70 1.65
C LYS A 35 -9.87 2.12 1.11
N TYR A 36 -10.03 3.42 0.92
CA TYR A 36 -11.15 4.04 0.24
C TYR A 36 -10.65 4.89 -0.93
N GLU A 37 -11.50 5.06 -1.94
CA GLU A 37 -11.22 5.91 -3.09
C GLU A 37 -12.40 6.84 -3.33
N TYR A 38 -12.09 8.11 -3.55
CA TYR A 38 -13.06 9.18 -3.71
C TYR A 38 -12.73 10.05 -4.92
N GLN A 39 -13.77 10.72 -5.42
CA GLN A 39 -13.67 11.76 -6.44
C GLN A 39 -14.13 13.08 -5.81
N ILE A 40 -13.20 13.81 -5.20
CA ILE A 40 -13.53 14.98 -4.36
C ILE A 40 -13.83 16.18 -5.27
N PRO A 41 -15.04 16.78 -5.22
CA PRO A 41 -15.38 17.94 -6.01
C PRO A 41 -14.70 19.20 -5.48
N MET A 42 -14.07 19.95 -6.38
CA MET A 42 -13.44 21.24 -6.12
C MET A 42 -14.44 22.38 -6.37
N ARG A 43 -14.08 23.60 -5.95
CA ARG A 43 -14.92 24.82 -6.09
C ARG A 43 -15.38 25.10 -7.53
N ASP A 44 -14.62 24.68 -8.51
CA ASP A 44 -14.91 24.88 -9.95
C ASP A 44 -15.54 23.64 -10.62
N GLY A 45 -16.04 22.70 -9.83
CA GLY A 45 -16.76 21.52 -10.30
C GLY A 45 -15.89 20.37 -10.83
N LYS A 46 -14.57 20.56 -10.97
CA LYS A 46 -13.67 19.44 -11.28
C LYS A 46 -13.53 18.51 -10.08
N LYS A 47 -13.36 17.22 -10.32
CA LYS A 47 -13.15 16.22 -9.28
C LYS A 47 -11.69 15.77 -9.27
N LEU A 48 -11.13 15.53 -8.09
CA LEU A 48 -9.78 14.98 -7.92
C LEU A 48 -9.86 13.60 -7.30
N PHE A 49 -9.14 12.65 -7.89
CA PHE A 49 -9.00 11.32 -7.34
C PHE A 49 -8.25 11.38 -6.01
N THR A 50 -8.76 10.67 -4.99
CA THR A 50 -8.16 10.63 -3.66
C THR A 50 -8.27 9.24 -3.06
N SER A 51 -7.12 8.64 -2.73
CA SER A 51 -7.01 7.40 -1.95
C SER A 51 -6.87 7.72 -0.47
N VAL A 52 -7.69 7.11 0.38
CA VAL A 52 -7.69 7.30 1.82
C VAL A 52 -7.48 5.97 2.52
N TYR A 53 -6.46 5.87 3.35
CA TYR A 53 -6.18 4.71 4.20
C TYR A 53 -6.55 5.05 5.63
N VAL A 54 -7.54 4.34 6.17
CA VAL A 54 -8.03 4.53 7.54
C VAL A 54 -7.64 3.31 8.37
N PRO A 55 -7.07 3.48 9.59
CA PRO A 55 -6.85 2.36 10.48
C PRO A 55 -8.16 1.63 10.76
N LYS A 56 -8.11 0.29 10.85
CA LYS A 56 -9.26 -0.53 11.25
C LYS A 56 -9.58 -0.36 12.73
N ASP A 57 -8.58 0.01 13.55
CA ASP A 57 -8.79 0.41 14.92
C ASP A 57 -9.60 1.71 15.00
N GLN A 58 -10.68 1.69 15.76
CA GLN A 58 -11.60 2.81 15.98
C GLN A 58 -11.66 3.22 17.46
N SER A 59 -10.74 2.74 18.29
CA SER A 59 -10.69 3.02 19.74
C SER A 59 -10.45 4.49 20.07
N LYS A 60 -9.83 5.24 19.15
CA LYS A 60 -9.52 6.67 19.30
C LYS A 60 -9.63 7.41 17.97
N LYS A 61 -9.61 8.73 18.05
CA LYS A 61 -9.47 9.59 16.87
C LYS A 61 -8.01 9.61 16.44
N TYR A 62 -7.77 9.41 15.15
CA TYR A 62 -6.43 9.45 14.57
C TYR A 62 -6.19 10.75 13.81
N PRO A 63 -4.97 11.29 13.84
CA PRO A 63 -4.59 12.41 12.99
C PRO A 63 -4.59 12.02 11.51
N LEU A 64 -4.78 13.00 10.65
CA LEU A 64 -4.76 12.85 9.20
C LEU A 64 -3.50 13.48 8.62
N MET A 65 -2.84 12.76 7.72
CA MET A 65 -1.72 13.24 6.92
C MET A 65 -2.11 13.22 5.45
N MET A 66 -2.03 14.39 4.79
CA MET A 66 -2.39 14.54 3.39
C MET A 66 -1.17 14.86 2.53
N ASP A 67 -1.03 14.12 1.44
CA ASP A 67 -0.07 14.38 0.37
C ASP A 67 -0.82 14.58 -0.96
N ARG A 68 -0.39 15.61 -1.71
CA ARG A 68 -0.94 15.97 -3.02
C ARG A 68 0.20 15.98 -4.01
N THR A 69 0.13 15.10 -5.01
CA THR A 69 1.27 14.86 -5.91
C THR A 69 0.87 14.87 -7.39
N CYS A 70 1.79 15.30 -8.25
CA CYS A 70 1.67 15.20 -9.71
C CYS A 70 2.25 13.90 -10.27
N TYR A 71 2.75 13.03 -9.39
CA TYR A 71 3.50 11.81 -9.71
C TYR A 71 2.71 10.52 -9.49
N SER A 72 1.37 10.56 -9.60
CA SER A 72 0.46 9.42 -9.43
C SER A 72 0.35 8.94 -7.99
N VAL A 73 -0.87 8.76 -7.50
CA VAL A 73 -1.12 8.13 -6.20
C VAL A 73 -1.39 6.63 -6.28
N ALA A 74 -1.13 6.03 -7.45
CA ALA A 74 -1.26 4.60 -7.69
C ALA A 74 -0.70 3.72 -6.54
N PRO A 75 -1.29 2.53 -6.31
CA PRO A 75 -2.23 1.84 -7.17
C PRO A 75 -3.69 2.33 -7.02
N TYR A 76 -4.45 2.30 -8.13
CA TYR A 76 -5.89 2.59 -8.19
C TYR A 76 -6.70 1.30 -8.02
N GLY A 77 -7.91 1.39 -7.48
CA GLY A 77 -8.73 0.26 -7.06
C GLY A 77 -8.70 0.05 -5.54
N LYS A 78 -9.89 -0.15 -4.96
CA LYS A 78 -10.08 -0.30 -3.50
C LYS A 78 -9.31 -1.47 -2.89
N ASP A 79 -9.10 -2.53 -3.67
CA ASP A 79 -8.38 -3.74 -3.23
C ASP A 79 -6.88 -3.70 -3.53
N LEU A 80 -6.41 -2.64 -4.18
CA LEU A 80 -5.00 -2.44 -4.50
C LEU A 80 -4.37 -1.46 -3.51
N TYR A 81 -3.44 -1.97 -2.70
CA TYR A 81 -2.82 -1.24 -1.59
C TYR A 81 -1.39 -0.80 -1.94
N LYS A 82 -1.00 0.39 -1.48
CA LYS A 82 0.41 0.78 -1.45
C LYS A 82 1.17 -0.14 -0.49
N THR A 83 2.43 -0.41 -0.80
CA THR A 83 3.32 -1.24 0.01
C THR A 83 3.82 -0.52 1.26
N SER A 84 3.81 0.82 1.26
CA SER A 84 4.13 1.67 2.41
C SER A 84 3.21 2.89 2.42
N LEU A 85 3.00 3.45 3.61
CA LEU A 85 2.24 4.68 3.82
C LEU A 85 3.07 5.68 4.63
N GLY A 86 2.88 6.96 4.35
CA GLY A 86 3.61 8.06 4.96
C GLY A 86 5.08 8.17 4.54
N PRO A 87 5.79 9.19 5.04
CA PRO A 87 7.23 9.35 4.83
C PRO A 87 8.05 8.34 5.64
N SER A 88 7.44 7.70 6.65
CA SER A 88 8.09 6.72 7.51
C SER A 88 7.06 5.76 8.11
N ALA A 89 7.49 4.52 8.36
CA ALA A 89 6.69 3.49 9.03
C ALA A 89 6.28 3.88 10.46
N LEU A 90 6.96 4.85 11.10
CA LEU A 90 6.57 5.34 12.43
C LEU A 90 5.12 5.86 12.44
N PHE A 91 4.75 6.66 11.44
CA PHE A 91 3.37 7.17 11.30
C PHE A 91 2.36 6.06 11.00
N LEU A 92 2.79 5.05 10.24
CA LEU A 92 1.98 3.87 9.94
C LEU A 92 1.64 3.10 11.22
N ARG A 93 2.62 2.91 12.12
CA ARG A 93 2.46 2.21 13.40
C ARG A 93 1.70 3.04 14.44
N ASP A 94 1.79 4.38 14.38
CA ASP A 94 1.01 5.28 15.23
C ASP A 94 -0.47 5.41 14.83
N GLY A 95 -0.85 4.87 13.66
CA GLY A 95 -2.24 4.81 13.20
C GLY A 95 -2.69 6.04 12.42
N TYR A 96 -1.78 6.79 11.77
CA TYR A 96 -2.21 7.97 11.00
C TYR A 96 -3.19 7.60 9.88
N ILE A 97 -4.19 8.43 9.64
CA ILE A 97 -5.00 8.36 8.43
C ILE A 97 -4.18 8.96 7.28
N PHE A 98 -3.94 8.20 6.22
CA PHE A 98 -3.19 8.67 5.07
C PHE A 98 -4.10 9.04 3.92
N VAL A 99 -3.93 10.24 3.40
CA VAL A 99 -4.69 10.75 2.25
C VAL A 99 -3.71 11.08 1.13
N TYR A 100 -3.85 10.37 0.01
CA TYR A 100 -3.10 10.64 -1.20
C TYR A 100 -4.05 11.14 -2.28
N GLN A 101 -3.78 12.32 -2.81
CA GLN A 101 -4.60 12.92 -3.85
C GLN A 101 -3.77 13.26 -5.09
N ASP A 102 -4.28 12.89 -6.26
CA ASP A 102 -3.73 13.38 -7.51
C ASP A 102 -4.06 14.86 -7.69
N VAL A 103 -3.06 15.64 -8.09
CA VAL A 103 -3.30 17.03 -8.45
C VAL A 103 -4.09 17.13 -9.75
N ARG A 104 -4.66 18.30 -9.97
CA ARG A 104 -5.45 18.59 -11.16
C ARG A 104 -4.72 18.29 -12.46
N GLY A 105 -5.47 17.70 -13.41
CA GLY A 105 -4.99 17.46 -14.78
C GLY A 105 -3.97 16.34 -14.88
N ARG A 106 -3.85 15.51 -13.84
CA ARG A 106 -2.95 14.36 -13.77
C ARG A 106 -3.73 13.18 -13.22
N TRP A 107 -3.68 12.08 -13.98
CA TRP A 107 -4.24 10.75 -13.67
C TRP A 107 -5.77 10.71 -13.54
#